data_AF-A0A4U2MCJ0-F1
#
_entry.id   AF-A0A4U2MCJ0-F1
#
_cell.length_a   1.000
_cell.length_b   1.000
_cell.length_c   1.000
_cell.angle_alpha   90.00
_cell.angle_beta   90.00
_cell.angle_gamma   90.00
#
_symmetry.space_group_name_H-M   'P 1'
#
loop_
_entity.id
_entity.type
_entity.pdbx_description
1 polymer ?
#
loop_
_entity_poly.entity_id
_entity_poly.type
_entity_poly.pdbx_seq_one_letter_code
_entity_poly.pdbx_strand_id
1 'polypeptide(L)' 'DEAVVNDVQKRVIEDEKSIFNKGPIAVKLTDSGHVSLTNTSLTEMIHGEKMKRVITEDQYRELLYTLFAIELS' A
#
# COMPACT_ATOMS: atom_id res chain seq x y z
N ASP A 1 -10.34 -18.12 -16.07
CA ASP A 1 -11.50 -18.69 -15.37
C ASP A 1 -11.67 -17.92 -14.07
N GLU A 2 -12.86 -17.39 -13.83
CA GLU A 2 -13.19 -16.60 -12.64
C GLU A 2 -12.95 -17.40 -11.35
N ALA A 3 -13.19 -18.72 -11.38
CA ALA A 3 -12.97 -19.60 -10.22
C ALA A 3 -11.50 -19.60 -9.75
N VAL A 4 -10.56 -19.61 -10.69
CA VAL A 4 -9.12 -19.59 -10.38
C VAL A 4 -8.70 -18.26 -9.75
N VAL A 5 -9.26 -17.14 -10.23
CA VAL A 5 -8.95 -15.81 -9.68
C VAL A 5 -9.51 -15.66 -8.27
N ASN A 6 -10.73 -16.14 -8.03
CA ASN A 6 -11.36 -16.13 -6.70
C ASN A 6 -10.57 -16.98 -5.69
N ASP A 7 -10.08 -18.14 -6.10
CA ASP A 7 -9.23 -18.99 -5.24
C ASP A 7 -7.91 -18.30 -4.87
N VAL A 8 -7.28 -17.59 -5.82
CA VAL A 8 -6.07 -16.81 -5.55
C VAL A 8 -6.37 -15.67 -4.59
N GLN A 9 -7.44 -14.91 -4.83
CA GLN A 9 -7.84 -13.81 -3.96
C GLN A 9 -8.13 -14.29 -2.53
N LYS A 10 -8.83 -15.43 -2.40
CA LYS A 10 -9.10 -16.05 -1.11
C LYS A 10 -7.82 -16.37 -0.35
N ARG A 11 -6.83 -16.98 -1.01
CA ARG A 11 -5.51 -17.26 -0.39
C ARG A 11 -4.77 -15.98 0.00
N VAL A 12 -4.82 -14.94 -0.83
CA VAL A 12 -4.21 -13.64 -0.52
C VAL A 12 -4.81 -13.02 0.75
N ILE A 13 -6.10 -13.21 1.00
CA ILE A 13 -6.78 -12.67 2.18
C ILE A 13 -6.58 -13.58 3.41
N GLU A 14 -6.70 -14.89 3.26
CA GLU A 14 -6.83 -15.83 4.38
C GLU A 14 -5.51 -16.53 4.80
N ASP A 15 -4.55 -16.71 3.88
CA ASP A 15 -3.32 -17.47 4.19
C ASP A 15 -2.47 -16.73 5.22
N GLU A 16 -2.07 -17.40 6.30
CA GLU A 16 -1.20 -16.84 7.33
C GLU A 16 0.15 -16.36 6.78
N LYS A 17 0.64 -16.93 5.68
CA LYS A 17 1.88 -16.55 5.01
C LYS A 17 1.69 -15.40 4.02
N SER A 18 0.46 -14.96 3.75
CA SER A 18 0.21 -13.81 2.90
C SER A 18 0.81 -12.56 3.53
N ILE A 19 1.56 -11.80 2.73
CA ILE A 19 2.09 -10.49 3.14
C ILE A 19 1.02 -9.39 3.05
N PHE A 20 -0.08 -9.64 2.32
CA PHE A 20 -1.11 -8.63 2.02
C PHE A 20 -2.22 -8.59 3.07
N ASN A 21 -2.27 -9.54 4.01
CA ASN A 21 -3.25 -9.55 5.11
C ASN A 21 -2.67 -9.09 6.47
N LYS A 22 -1.44 -8.57 6.49
CA LYS A 22 -0.76 -8.14 7.73
C LYS A 22 -0.97 -6.67 8.07
N GLY A 23 -1.50 -5.90 7.13
CA GLY A 23 -1.73 -4.47 7.26
C GLY A 23 -1.93 -3.84 5.89
N PRO A 24 -2.43 -2.61 5.85
CA PRO A 24 -2.67 -1.94 4.58
C PRO A 24 -1.35 -1.58 3.89
N ILE A 25 -1.35 -1.73 2.57
CA ILE A 25 -0.26 -1.30 1.71
C ILE A 25 -0.85 -0.69 0.43
N ALA A 26 -0.41 0.52 0.08
CA ALA A 26 -0.72 1.18 -1.17
C ALA A 26 0.58 1.56 -1.87
N VAL A 27 0.72 1.24 -3.15
CA VAL A 27 1.92 1.53 -3.94
C VAL A 27 1.50 2.11 -5.29
N LYS A 28 2.16 3.19 -5.72
CA LYS A 28 1.91 3.83 -7.01
C LYS A 28 3.23 4.26 -7.64
N LEU A 29 3.35 4.04 -8.94
CA LEU A 29 4.43 4.62 -9.73
C LEU A 29 4.21 6.13 -9.87
N THR A 30 5.31 6.87 -9.93
CA THR A 30 5.34 8.30 -10.25
C THR A 30 6.23 8.50 -11.47
N ASP A 31 6.20 9.69 -12.07
CA ASP A 31 7.04 10.01 -13.24
C ASP A 31 8.55 9.83 -12.96
N SER A 32 8.96 9.93 -11.70
CA SER A 32 10.35 9.89 -11.25
C SER A 32 10.69 8.71 -10.35
N GLY A 33 9.77 7.75 -10.15
CA GLY A 33 9.99 6.57 -9.32
C GLY A 33 8.71 5.95 -8.75
N HIS A 34 8.62 5.79 -7.43
CA HIS A 34 7.43 5.25 -6.78
C HIS A 34 7.23 5.75 -5.36
N VAL A 35 5.98 5.68 -4.90
CA VAL A 35 5.59 5.93 -3.53
C VAL A 35 4.86 4.72 -2.96
N SER A 36 5.21 4.35 -1.72
CA SER A 36 4.63 3.24 -0.99
C SER A 36 4.18 3.73 0.39
N LEU A 37 2.95 3.44 0.75
CA LEU A 37 2.31 3.83 2.01
C LEU A 37 1.85 2.60 2.77
N THR A 38 2.27 2.48 4.02
CA THR A 38 1.68 1.58 5.03
C THR A 38 1.03 2.41 6.12
N ASN A 39 0.26 1.81 7.02
CA ASN A 39 -0.31 2.50 8.19
C ASN A 39 0.73 3.04 9.19
N THR A 40 2.02 2.77 8.98
CA THR A 40 3.11 3.17 9.89
C THR A 40 4.22 3.94 9.20
N SER A 41 4.30 3.94 7.87
CA SER A 41 5.35 4.67 7.17
C SER A 41 4.97 5.05 5.74
N LEU A 42 5.53 6.18 5.29
CA LEU A 42 5.62 6.53 3.88
C LEU A 42 7.04 6.30 3.39
N THR A 43 7.18 5.65 2.24
CA THR A 43 8.44 5.49 1.51
C THR A 43 8.31 6.11 0.13
N GLU A 44 9.24 6.99 -0.21
CA GLU A 44 9.36 7.62 -1.53
C GLU A 44 10.69 7.19 -2.14
N MET A 45 10.66 6.74 -3.39
CA MET A 45 11.85 6.47 -4.18
C MET A 45 11.81 7.38 -5.40
N ILE A 46 12.72 8.36 -5.46
CA ILE A 46 12.75 9.39 -6.50
C ILE A 46 14.17 9.44 -7.07
N HIS A 47 14.33 9.24 -8.38
CA HIS A 47 15.64 9.26 -9.06
C HIS A 47 16.71 8.37 -8.40
N GLY A 48 16.30 7.25 -7.81
CA GLY A 48 17.18 6.30 -7.11
C GLY A 48 17.48 6.65 -5.64
N GLU A 49 16.99 7.78 -5.15
CA GLU A 49 17.09 8.15 -3.73
C GLU A 49 15.84 7.70 -2.96
N LYS A 50 16.08 7.03 -1.82
CA LYS A 50 15.03 6.51 -0.95
C LYS A 50 14.87 7.37 0.29
N MET A 51 13.67 7.90 0.49
CA MET A 51 13.26 8.56 1.72
C MET A 51 12.19 7.73 2.41
N LYS A 52 12.33 7.48 3.72
CA LYS A 52 11.33 6.78 4.53
C LYS A 52 11.05 7.59 5.79
N ARG A 53 9.77 7.84 6.08
CA ARG A 53 9.34 8.48 7.32
C ARG A 53 8.24 7.67 8.01
N VAL A 54 8.31 7.63 9.35
CA VAL A 54 7.22 7.09 10.19
C VAL A 54 6.06 8.08 10.15
N ILE A 55 4.83 7.58 10.16
CA ILE A 55 3.62 8.40 10.15
C ILE A 55 2.66 7.97 11.25
N THR A 56 1.79 8.88 11.66
CA THR A 56 0.64 8.61 12.54
C THR A 56 -0.54 8.04 11.74
N GLU A 57 -1.56 7.53 12.43
CA GLU A 57 -2.80 7.08 11.79
C GLU A 57 -3.53 8.23 11.05
N ASP A 58 -3.58 9.42 11.65
CA ASP A 58 -4.20 10.58 11.02
C ASP A 58 -3.49 10.96 9.72
N GLN A 59 -2.15 10.97 9.74
CA GLN A 59 -1.33 11.18 8.56
C GLN A 59 -1.53 10.08 7.51
N TYR A 60 -1.73 8.83 7.93
CA TYR A 60 -2.03 7.74 7.01
C TYR A 60 -3.33 8.00 6.23
N ARG A 61 -4.42 8.41 6.90
CA ARG A 61 -5.70 8.72 6.25
C ARG A 61 -5.56 9.87 5.25
N GLU A 62 -4.89 10.94 5.65
CA GLU A 62 -4.62 12.10 4.78
C GLU A 62 -3.78 11.73 3.56
N LEU A 63 -2.69 10.98 3.76
CA LEU A 63 -1.78 10.58 2.69
C LEU A 63 -2.43 9.57 1.74
N LEU A 64 -3.28 8.68 2.25
CA LEU A 64 -4.01 7.72 1.44
C LEU A 64 -4.94 8.44 0.46
N TYR A 65 -5.64 9.48 0.90
CA TYR A 65 -6.43 10.32 0.01
C TYR A 65 -5.54 11.15 -0.93
N THR A 66 -4.55 11.86 -0.40
CA THR A 66 -3.75 12.83 -1.18
C THR A 66 -2.89 12.16 -2.25
N LEU A 67 -2.31 10.99 -1.95
CA LEU A 67 -1.39 10.30 -2.86
C LEU A 67 -2.09 9.24 -3.73
N PHE A 68 -3.17 8.62 -3.24
CA PHE A 68 -3.82 7.48 -3.91
C PHE A 68 -5.28 7.74 -4.27
N ALA A 69 -5.87 8.88 -3.90
CA ALA A 69 -7.29 9.18 -4.08
C ALA A 69 -8.22 8.11 -3.46
N ILE A 70 -7.78 7.51 -2.34
CA ILE A 70 -8.54 6.52 -1.58
C ILE A 70 -9.01 7.18 -0.29
N GLU A 71 -10.33 7.23 -0.10
CA GLU A 71 -10.97 7.69 1.12
C GLU A 71 -11.43 6.49 1.95
N LEU A 72 -11.14 6.50 3.25
CA LEU A 72 -11.62 5.48 4.18
C LEU A 72 -12.94 5.96 4.79
N SER A 73 -14.02 5.24 4.51
CA SER A 73 -15.36 5.43 5.09
C SER A 73 -15.40 5.15 6.59
#